data_AF-A0JL53-F1
#
_entry.id   AF-A0JL53-F1
#
_cell.length_a   1.000
_cell.length_b   1.000
_cell.length_c   1.000
_cell.angle_alpha   90.00
_cell.angle_beta   90.00
_cell.angle_gamma   90.00
#
_symmetry.space_group_name_H-M   'P 1'
#
loop_
_entity.id
_entity.type
_entity.pdbx_description
1 polymer ?
#
loop_
_entity_poly.entity_id
_entity_poly.type
_entity_poly.pdbx_seq_one_letter_code
_entity_poly.pdbx_strand_id
1 'polypeptide(L)'
;EKHVNMLHIESRKSRRRSSEVEIFVDCECGQTEFSELVQLLKSQSTVVMPNPPASIWAEGEELDDVPWFPRKISELDRCSHRVLMYGSELDADHP
;
A
#
# COMPACT_ATOMS: atom_id res chain seq x y z
N GLU A 1 22.76 1.43 6.26
CA GLU A 1 21.45 1.89 5.77
C GLU A 1 20.50 0.69 5.77
N LYS A 2 19.21 0.87 6.03
CA LYS A 2 18.24 -0.23 6.28
C LYS A 2 17.70 -0.92 5.01
N HIS A 3 18.26 -0.65 3.83
CA HIS A 3 17.82 -1.20 2.54
C HIS A 3 16.31 -0.99 2.24
N VAL A 4 15.74 0.11 2.75
CA VAL A 4 14.36 0.53 2.46
C VAL A 4 14.41 1.78 1.58
N ASN A 5 13.83 1.69 0.37
CA ASN A 5 13.67 2.82 -0.52
C ASN A 5 12.33 3.52 -0.23
N MET A 6 12.37 4.73 0.33
CA MET A 6 11.15 5.51 0.59
C MET A 6 10.74 6.29 -0.66
N LEU A 7 9.58 5.96 -1.23
CA LEU A 7 9.08 6.60 -2.45
C LEU A 7 8.25 7.85 -2.13
N HIS A 8 7.41 7.76 -1.11
CA HIS A 8 6.46 8.83 -0.77
C HIS A 8 6.02 8.72 0.69
N ILE A 9 5.90 9.88 1.35
CA ILE A 9 5.32 10.01 2.68
C ILE A 9 4.29 11.13 2.69
N GLU A 10 3.13 10.86 3.29
CA GLU A 10 2.04 11.81 3.40
C GLU A 10 1.39 11.72 4.77
N SER A 11 0.98 12.87 5.32
CA SER A 11 0.13 12.95 6.50
C SER A 11 -1.23 13.55 6.15
N ARG A 12 -2.30 13.05 6.79
CA ARG A 12 -3.67 13.59 6.65
C ARG A 12 -4.36 13.65 8.00
N LYS A 13 -5.32 14.56 8.13
CA LYS A 13 -6.26 14.54 9.28
C LYS A 13 -6.98 13.20 9.28
N SER A 14 -7.03 12.56 10.45
CA SER A 14 -7.72 11.29 10.60
C SER A 14 -9.21 11.44 10.28
N ARG A 15 -9.74 10.45 9.57
CA ARG A 15 -11.19 10.35 9.31
C ARG A 15 -11.96 9.78 10.50
N ARG A 16 -11.24 9.15 11.44
CA ARG A 16 -11.82 8.53 12.65
C ARG A 16 -12.00 9.53 13.78
N ARG A 17 -10.93 10.28 14.12
CA ARG A 17 -10.90 11.22 15.25
C ARG A 17 -10.18 12.50 14.85
N SER A 18 -10.74 13.65 15.21
CA SER A 18 -10.15 14.96 14.86
C SER A 18 -8.80 15.23 15.54
N SER A 19 -8.49 14.53 16.62
CA SER A 19 -7.23 14.61 17.35
C SER A 19 -6.12 13.71 16.80
N GLU A 20 -6.41 12.88 15.80
CA GLU A 20 -5.48 11.90 15.25
C GLU A 20 -5.02 12.30 13.84
N VAL A 21 -3.86 11.78 13.47
CA VAL A 21 -3.25 11.95 12.14
C VAL A 21 -3.01 10.58 11.54
N GLU A 22 -3.35 10.42 10.27
CA GLU A 22 -3.02 9.24 9.48
C GLU A 22 -1.73 9.52 8.71
N ILE A 23 -0.76 8.61 8.80
CA ILE A 23 0.50 8.68 8.06
C ILE A 23 0.52 7.54 7.04
N PHE A 24 0.79 7.88 5.78
CA PHE A 24 0.91 6.95 4.67
C PHE A 24 2.34 6.96 4.17
N VAL A 25 2.89 5.77 3.97
CA VAL A 25 4.26 5.58 3.51
C VAL A 25 4.23 4.57 2.37
N ASP A 26 4.68 5.01 1.19
CA ASP A 26 5.02 4.14 0.08
C ASP A 26 6.52 3.86 0.15
N CYS A 27 6.90 2.59 0.18
CA CYS A 27 8.29 2.18 0.14
C CYS A 27 8.47 0.91 -0.68
N GLU A 28 9.67 0.74 -1.21
CA GLU A 28 10.14 -0.46 -1.89
C GLU A 28 11.26 -1.07 -1.08
N CYS A 29 11.10 -2.32 -0.67
CA CYS A 29 12.10 -3.07 0.07
C CYS A 29 11.83 -4.57 -0.05
N GLY A 30 12.79 -5.39 0.38
CA GLY A 30 12.59 -6.83 0.53
C GLY A 30 11.64 -7.14 1.70
N GLN A 31 11.13 -8.37 1.71
CA GLN A 31 10.16 -8.81 2.74
C GLN A 31 10.75 -8.75 4.16
N THR A 32 12.02 -9.12 4.31
CA THR A 32 12.72 -9.08 5.61
C THR A 32 12.83 -7.66 6.14
N GLU A 33 13.29 -6.74 5.28
CA GLU A 33 13.44 -5.32 5.61
C GLU A 33 12.09 -4.67 5.92
N PHE A 34 11.03 -5.04 5.19
CA PHE A 34 9.67 -4.58 5.45
C PHE A 34 9.17 -5.03 6.82
N SER A 35 9.38 -6.30 7.18
CA SER A 35 8.99 -6.83 8.49
C SER A 35 9.71 -6.11 9.63
N GLU A 36 11.02 -5.88 9.49
CA GLU A 36 11.80 -5.08 10.46
C GLU A 36 11.27 -3.64 10.59
N LEU A 37 10.93 -3.01 9.46
CA LEU A 37 10.36 -1.66 9.43
C LEU A 37 9.01 -1.62 10.16
N VAL A 38 8.12 -2.57 9.89
CA VAL A 38 6.81 -2.67 10.56
C VAL A 38 6.99 -2.88 12.06
N GLN A 39 7.92 -3.75 12.48
CA GLN A 39 8.22 -3.96 13.90
C GLN A 39 8.73 -2.68 14.58
N LEU A 40 9.62 -1.94 13.93
CA LEU A 40 10.13 -0.67 14.45
C LEU A 40 8.99 0.36 14.62
N LEU A 41 8.11 0.46 13.62
CA LEU A 41 6.97 1.40 13.65
C LEU A 41 5.91 1.03 14.68
N LYS A 42 5.66 -0.27 14.93
CA LYS A 42 4.74 -0.75 15.97
C LYS A 42 5.15 -0.27 17.37
N SER A 43 6.44 -0.05 17.62
CA SER A 43 6.91 0.48 18.92
C SER A 43 6.59 1.96 19.15
N GLN A 44 6.37 2.73 18.09
CA GLN A 44 6.24 4.19 18.14
C GLN A 44 4.83 4.70 17.77
N SER A 45 3.95 3.82 17.27
CA SER A 45 2.65 4.23 16.75
C SER A 45 1.52 3.36 17.28
N THR A 46 0.33 3.93 17.36
CA THR A 46 -0.85 3.26 17.94
C THR A 46 -1.33 2.10 17.07
N VAL A 47 -1.29 2.25 15.74
CA VAL A 47 -1.72 1.23 14.78
C VAL A 47 -0.84 1.33 13.54
N VAL A 48 -0.20 0.23 13.17
CA VAL A 48 0.47 0.06 11.87
C VAL A 48 -0.32 -0.96 11.08
N MET A 49 -0.89 -0.54 9.95
CA MET A 49 -1.59 -1.46 9.03
C MET A 49 -0.83 -1.51 7.71
N PRO A 50 -0.22 -2.65 7.34
CA PRO A 50 0.23 -2.85 5.97
C PRO A 50 -1.00 -2.95 5.07
N ASN A 51 -1.03 -2.20 3.97
CA ASN A 51 -2.09 -2.21 2.95
C ASN A 51 -3.54 -2.19 3.52
N PRO A 52 -3.96 -1.14 4.26
CA PRO A 52 -5.29 -1.11 4.83
C PRO A 52 -6.35 -1.16 3.73
N PRO A 53 -7.32 -2.10 3.77
CA PRO A 53 -8.44 -2.08 2.83
C PRO A 53 -9.25 -0.81 3.03
N ALA A 54 -9.83 -0.29 1.95
CA ALA A 54 -10.52 1.02 1.95
C ALA A 54 -11.69 1.13 2.96
N SER A 55 -12.20 0.01 3.48
CA SER A 55 -13.42 -0.04 4.30
C SER A 55 -13.23 -0.63 5.71
N ILE A 56 -12.12 -1.29 6.03
CA ILE A 56 -12.07 -2.10 7.27
C ILE A 56 -10.96 -1.64 8.21
N TRP A 57 -11.43 -1.13 9.34
CA TRP A 57 -10.71 -0.89 10.57
C TRP A 57 -10.96 -2.05 11.55
N ALA A 58 -10.96 -3.30 11.06
CA ALA A 58 -11.17 -4.46 11.90
C ALA A 58 -9.97 -4.58 12.84
N GLU A 59 -10.24 -4.34 14.12
CA GLU A 59 -9.33 -4.68 15.18
C GLU A 59 -9.26 -6.21 15.24
N GLY A 60 -8.10 -6.80 14.94
CA GLY A 60 -7.81 -8.18 15.35
C GLY A 60 -7.52 -9.23 14.28
N GLU A 61 -7.42 -8.90 12.99
CA GLU A 61 -6.96 -9.86 11.97
C GLU A 61 -5.49 -9.64 11.63
N GLU A 62 -4.70 -10.72 11.54
CA GLU A 62 -3.35 -10.69 10.99
C GLU A 62 -3.43 -10.26 9.52
N LEU A 63 -3.18 -8.97 9.28
CA LEU A 63 -3.20 -8.33 7.95
C LEU A 63 -2.00 -8.70 7.07
N ASP A 64 -1.34 -9.83 7.33
CA ASP A 64 -0.09 -10.21 6.67
C ASP A 64 -0.27 -10.54 5.17
N ASP A 65 -1.51 -10.48 4.67
CA ASP A 65 -1.85 -10.82 3.29
C ASP A 65 -2.90 -9.91 2.65
N VAL A 66 -3.02 -8.65 3.10
CA VAL A 66 -3.93 -7.72 2.41
C VAL A 66 -3.29 -7.21 1.11
N PRO A 67 -3.90 -7.50 -0.06
CA PRO A 67 -3.37 -7.02 -1.32
C PRO A 67 -3.42 -5.50 -1.38
N TRP A 68 -2.39 -4.92 -1.99
CA TRP A 68 -2.36 -3.48 -2.24
C TRP A 68 -3.55 -3.03 -3.09
N PHE A 69 -4.12 -1.87 -2.76
CA PHE A 69 -5.19 -1.22 -3.52
C PHE A 69 -4.92 0.29 -3.66
N PRO A 70 -5.14 0.90 -4.84
CA PRO A 70 -4.90 2.33 -5.07
C PRO A 70 -5.83 3.20 -4.22
N ARG A 71 -5.26 4.14 -3.46
CA ARG A 71 -6.01 5.03 -2.56
C ARG A 71 -6.31 6.38 -3.20
N LYS A 72 -5.53 6.78 -4.20
CA LYS A 72 -5.76 8.00 -5.01
C LYS A 72 -6.00 7.62 -6.46
N ILE A 73 -6.80 8.43 -7.15
CA ILE A 73 -7.04 8.26 -8.59
C ILE A 73 -5.75 8.26 -9.41
N SER A 74 -4.76 9.08 -9.03
CA SER A 74 -3.44 9.14 -9.68
C SER A 74 -2.62 7.86 -9.52
N GLU A 75 -2.94 6.99 -8.57
CA GLU A 75 -2.23 5.72 -8.42
C GLU A 75 -2.66 4.68 -9.46
N LEU A 76 -3.80 4.89 -10.15
CA LEU A 76 -4.21 4.05 -11.29
C LEU A 76 -3.20 4.10 -12.43
N ASP A 77 -2.44 5.19 -12.54
CA ASP A 77 -1.38 5.31 -13.55
C ASP A 77 -0.30 4.22 -13.37
N ARG A 78 -0.09 3.70 -12.14
CA ARG A 78 0.87 2.62 -11.85
C ARG A 78 0.47 1.28 -12.47
N CYS A 79 -0.82 1.05 -12.73
CA CYS A 79 -1.30 -0.18 -13.37
C CYS A 79 -1.76 0.02 -14.82
N SER A 80 -1.75 1.24 -15.34
CA SER A 80 -2.19 1.57 -16.72
C SER A 80 -1.49 0.76 -17.81
N HIS A 81 -0.21 0.40 -17.60
CA HIS A 81 0.59 -0.38 -18.55
C HIS A 81 0.61 -1.89 -18.27
N ARG A 82 -0.16 -2.37 -17.27
CA ARG A 82 -0.20 -3.80 -16.90
C ARG A 82 -1.30 -4.54 -17.68
N VAL A 83 -1.26 -4.46 -19.00
CA VAL A 83 -2.22 -5.12 -19.90
C VAL A 83 -1.70 -6.52 -20.23
N LEU A 84 -2.48 -7.55 -19.90
CA LEU A 84 -2.09 -8.95 -20.14
C LEU A 84 -2.58 -9.49 -21.49
N MET A 85 -3.79 -9.09 -21.90
CA MET A 85 -4.48 -9.59 -23.09
C MET A 85 -5.17 -8.43 -23.81
N TYR A 86 -5.42 -8.58 -25.11
CA TYR A 86 -6.14 -7.61 -25.94
C TYR A 86 -5.49 -6.21 -25.91
N GLY A 87 -4.16 -6.18 -25.88
CA GLY A 87 -3.37 -4.95 -25.99
C GLY A 87 -3.20 -4.53 -27.45
N SER A 88 -2.02 -4.03 -27.78
CA SER A 88 -1.65 -3.72 -29.17
C SER A 88 -1.39 -4.97 -30.02
N GLU A 89 -1.02 -6.08 -29.37
CA GLU A 89 -0.78 -7.36 -30.00
C GLU A 89 -1.98 -8.27 -29.76
N LEU A 90 -2.58 -8.74 -30.86
CA LEU A 90 -3.78 -9.55 -30.86
C LEU A 90 -3.46 -10.96 -31.33
N ASP A 91 -4.23 -11.93 -30.84
CA ASP A 91 -4.12 -13.32 -31.26
C ASP A 91 -4.46 -13.49 -32.75
N ALA A 92 -3.90 -14.52 -33.38
CA ALA A 92 -4.04 -14.75 -34.83
C ALA A 92 -5.49 -14.99 -35.28
N ASP A 93 -6.36 -15.42 -34.37
CA ASP A 93 -7.79 -15.68 -34.61
C ASP A 93 -8.66 -14.45 -34.28
N HIS A 94 -8.07 -13.29 -34.00
CA HIS A 94 -8.82 -12.04 -33.83
C HIS A 94 -9.50 -11.65 -35.16
N PRO A 95 -10.81 -11.31 -35.14
CA PRO A 95 -11.55 -10.95 -36.35
C PRO A 95 -11.04 -9.68 -37.04
#